data_AF-A0A7C1GPH2-F1
#
_entry.id   AF-A0A7C1GPH2-F1
#
_cell.length_a   1.000
_cell.length_b   1.000
_cell.length_c   1.000
_cell.angle_alpha   90.00
_cell.angle_beta   90.00
_cell.angle_gamma   90.00
#
_symmetry.space_group_name_H-M   'P 1'
#
loop_
_entity.id
_entity.type
_entity.pdbx_description
1 polymer ?
#
loop_
_entity_poly.entity_id
_entity_poly.type
_entity_poly.pdbx_seq_one_letter_code
_entity_poly.pdbx_strand_id
1 'polypeptide(L)'
;MYWKYAIKRVLYGLLMYAILIFIFSALFNTVMEQTLRAQIEEQIRGETMRMTSLNESQLENYVINRRNDLYSLYRLSKPVAERIMWRTWDTLTLNLGNSTIIRSSKGSRSVWDVVSEAIPKTLLLFSVAMLVDIFLGLLLGLKKAQKAGGVLDKSTSVGTMVVFGMPSWWLGMIMIMFFAYGVKIFPSGGLHSTPPPEGISYFFDLLYHLALPVLTLVVIGFWGRAFLTRNIVLGVLQDDYIMAARARGIPERKVLYGHT
;
A
#
# COMPACT_ATOMS: atom_id res chain seq x y z
N MET A 1 -5.43 -32.27 18.00
CA MET A 1 -3.97 -32.08 17.83
C MET A 1 -3.60 -30.71 17.22
N TYR A 2 -4.42 -30.11 16.35
CA TYR A 2 -4.12 -28.84 15.66
C TYR A 2 -4.14 -27.56 16.53
N TRP A 3 -4.89 -27.53 17.64
CA TRP A 3 -5.01 -26.33 18.48
C TRP A 3 -3.69 -25.91 19.15
N LYS A 4 -2.89 -26.86 19.65
CA LYS A 4 -1.57 -26.57 20.23
C LYS A 4 -0.60 -25.99 19.18
N TYR A 5 -0.68 -26.49 17.95
CA TYR A 5 0.10 -25.97 16.82
C TYR A 5 -0.34 -24.55 16.44
N ALA A 6 -1.65 -24.31 16.38
CA ALA A 6 -2.22 -22.99 16.10
C ALA A 6 -1.81 -21.95 17.16
N ILE A 7 -1.93 -22.27 18.45
CA ILE A 7 -1.49 -21.38 19.53
C ILE A 7 0.01 -21.07 19.40
N LYS A 8 0.85 -22.07 19.18
CA LYS A 8 2.29 -21.88 19.06
C LYS A 8 2.65 -20.95 17.89
N ARG A 9 1.97 -21.11 16.74
CA ARG A 9 2.08 -20.21 15.58
C ARG A 9 1.66 -18.78 15.91
N VAL A 10 0.52 -18.59 16.59
CA VAL A 10 0.02 -17.27 16.99
C VAL A 10 1.00 -16.59 17.95
N LEU A 11 1.51 -17.31 18.95
CA LEU A 11 2.52 -16.80 19.87
C LEU A 11 3.80 -16.38 19.15
N TYR A 12 4.31 -17.21 18.23
CA TYR A 12 5.46 -16.81 17.42
C TYR A 12 5.16 -15.60 16.53
N GLY A 13 3.95 -15.51 15.97
CA GLY A 13 3.52 -14.34 15.21
C GLY A 13 3.53 -13.06 16.04
N LEU A 14 2.95 -13.10 17.24
CA LEU A 14 2.94 -11.96 18.17
C LEU A 14 4.35 -11.57 18.63
N LEU A 15 5.19 -12.56 18.96
CA LEU A 15 6.56 -12.33 19.36
C LEU A 15 7.38 -11.71 18.22
N MET A 16 7.25 -12.26 17.00
CA MET A 16 7.91 -11.71 15.81
C MET A 16 7.42 -10.28 15.53
N TYR A 17 6.13 -10.01 15.66
CA TYR A 17 5.57 -8.68 15.49
C TYR A 17 6.12 -7.68 16.52
N ALA A 18 6.23 -8.07 17.79
CA ALA A 18 6.83 -7.23 18.83
C ALA A 18 8.32 -6.95 18.57
N ILE A 19 9.08 -7.97 18.14
CA ILE A 19 10.49 -7.80 17.75
C ILE A 19 10.61 -6.86 16.55
N LEU A 20 9.75 -7.02 15.54
CA LEU A 20 9.74 -6.14 14.37
C LEU A 20 9.46 -4.69 14.78
N ILE A 21 8.44 -4.44 15.59
CA ILE A 21 8.14 -3.08 16.08
C ILE A 21 9.32 -2.52 16.86
N PHE A 22 9.96 -3.31 17.72
CA PHE A 22 11.13 -2.87 18.46
C PHE A 22 12.28 -2.46 17.53
N ILE A 23 12.59 -3.30 16.53
CA ILE A 23 13.60 -3.01 15.51
C ILE A 23 13.24 -1.74 14.73
N PHE A 24 12.00 -1.60 14.27
CA PHE A 24 11.52 -0.40 13.59
C PHE A 24 11.64 0.84 14.50
N SER A 25 11.23 0.74 15.76
CA SER A 25 11.35 1.84 16.72
C SER A 25 12.80 2.23 16.97
N ALA A 26 13.73 1.27 16.96
CA ALA A 26 15.16 1.54 17.10
C ALA A 26 15.74 2.21 15.85
N LEU A 27 15.45 1.66 14.67
CA LEU A 27 15.92 2.16 13.37
C LEU A 27 15.44 3.58 13.10
N PHE A 28 14.16 3.87 13.37
CA PHE A 28 13.56 5.17 13.09
C PHE A 28 13.65 6.16 14.26
N ASN A 29 14.30 5.80 15.37
CA ASN A 29 14.39 6.69 16.54
C ASN A 29 15.05 8.03 16.19
N THR A 30 16.14 7.99 15.43
CA THR A 30 16.94 9.15 15.03
C THR A 30 16.18 10.08 14.08
N VAL A 31 15.55 9.52 13.05
CA VAL A 31 14.71 10.26 12.08
C VAL A 31 13.54 10.93 12.81
N MET A 32 12.91 10.21 13.73
CA MET A 32 11.80 10.75 14.51
C MET A 32 12.24 11.85 15.47
N GLU A 33 13.39 11.69 16.14
CA GLU A 33 13.98 12.73 16.98
C GLU A 33 14.29 14.00 16.17
N GLN A 34 14.90 13.87 15.00
CA GLN A 34 15.19 15.00 14.11
C GLN A 34 13.90 15.71 13.67
N THR A 35 12.87 14.94 13.31
CA THR A 35 11.59 15.46 12.88
C THR A 35 10.89 16.22 14.02
N LEU A 36 10.83 15.64 15.23
CA LEU A 36 10.24 16.28 16.40
C LEU A 36 10.98 17.56 16.79
N ARG A 37 12.33 17.55 16.77
CA ARG A 37 13.13 18.75 17.04
C ARG A 37 12.85 19.85 16.02
N ALA A 38 12.84 19.53 14.73
CA ALA A 38 12.53 20.49 13.68
C ALA A 38 11.14 21.13 13.85
N GLN A 39 10.14 20.33 14.24
CA GLN A 39 8.79 20.83 14.50
C GLN A 39 8.68 21.70 15.74
N ILE A 40 9.40 21.35 16.81
CA ILE A 40 9.46 22.18 18.02
C ILE A 40 10.06 23.54 17.68
N GLU A 41 11.15 23.58 16.90
CA GLU A 41 11.73 24.85 16.44
C GLU A 41 10.77 25.64 15.54
N GLU A 42 10.09 24.98 14.59
CA GLU A 42 9.09 25.64 13.73
C GLU A 42 7.92 26.20 14.54
N GLN A 43 7.43 25.45 15.52
CA GLN A 43 6.36 25.90 16.42
C GLN A 43 6.81 27.10 17.25
N ILE A 44 7.99 27.03 17.88
CA ILE A 44 8.55 28.14 18.67
C ILE A 44 8.74 29.37 17.78
N ARG A 45 9.27 29.21 16.56
CA ARG A 45 9.44 30.29 15.61
C ARG A 45 8.10 30.93 15.21
N GLY A 46 7.06 30.12 15.04
CA GLY A 46 5.70 30.61 14.78
C GLY A 46 5.09 31.35 15.99
N GLU A 47 5.36 30.90 17.21
CA GLU A 47 4.95 31.57 18.45
C GLU A 47 5.69 32.91 18.61
N THR A 48 7.02 32.95 18.43
CA THR A 48 7.84 34.16 18.61
C THR A 48 7.53 35.24 17.57
N MET A 49 7.25 34.88 16.31
CA MET A 49 6.84 35.85 15.28
C MET A 49 5.54 36.60 15.64
N ARG A 50 4.67 35.99 16.45
CA ARG A 50 3.42 36.61 16.92
C ARG A 50 3.64 37.48 18.16
N MET A 51 4.78 37.38 18.81
CA MET A 51 5.14 38.11 20.03
C MET A 51 5.95 39.36 19.67
N THR A 52 5.27 40.43 19.28
CA THR A 52 5.89 41.69 18.83
C THR A 52 6.33 42.61 19.98
N SER A 53 5.97 42.31 21.23
CA SER A 53 6.10 43.22 22.38
C SER A 53 7.22 42.86 23.37
N LEU A 54 8.04 41.83 23.10
CA LEU A 54 9.07 41.36 24.02
C LEU A 54 10.45 41.92 23.66
N ASN A 55 11.25 42.28 24.68
CA ASN A 55 12.66 42.62 24.50
C ASN A 55 13.47 41.40 24.05
N GLU A 56 14.61 41.61 23.37
CA GLU A 56 15.46 40.53 22.82
C GLU A 56 15.86 39.49 23.87
N SER A 57 16.25 39.92 25.07
CA SER A 57 16.61 39.02 26.18
C SER A 57 15.40 38.29 26.79
N GLN A 58 14.21 38.88 26.74
CA GLN A 58 12.97 38.23 27.22
C GLN A 58 12.50 37.18 26.21
N LEU A 59 12.65 37.46 24.91
CA LEU A 59 12.36 36.55 23.83
C LEU A 59 13.27 35.32 23.87
N GLU A 60 14.57 35.52 24.10
CA GLU A 60 15.54 34.42 24.21
C GLU A 60 15.22 33.50 25.40
N ASN A 61 14.92 34.06 26.56
CA ASN A 61 14.51 33.29 27.74
C ASN A 61 13.21 32.52 27.50
N TYR A 62 12.24 33.12 26.81
CA TYR A 62 11.01 32.44 26.41
C TYR A 62 11.32 31.23 25.51
N VAL A 63 12.14 31.41 24.48
CA VAL A 63 12.54 30.35 23.55
C VAL A 63 13.20 29.18 24.27
N ILE A 64 14.14 29.45 25.18
CA ILE A 64 14.87 28.41 25.93
C ILE A 64 13.90 27.62 26.82
N ASN A 65 13.07 28.31 27.61
CA ASN A 65 12.12 27.66 28.50
C ASN A 65 11.11 26.85 27.70
N ARG A 66 10.55 27.43 26.63
CA ARG A 66 9.57 26.78 25.77
C ARG A 66 10.14 25.53 25.09
N ARG A 67 11.40 25.59 24.63
CA ARG A 67 12.12 24.44 24.07
C ARG A 67 12.28 23.32 25.09
N ASN A 68 12.70 23.65 26.30
CA ASN A 68 12.89 22.67 27.38
C ASN A 68 11.56 22.01 27.78
N ASP A 69 10.49 22.78 27.88
CA ASP A 69 9.14 22.27 28.15
C ASP A 69 8.72 21.26 27.08
N LEU A 70 8.86 21.61 25.81
CA LEU A 70 8.49 20.74 24.69
C LEU A 70 9.40 19.50 24.61
N TYR A 71 10.70 19.63 24.87
CA TYR A 71 11.61 18.48 24.94
C TYR A 71 11.23 17.50 26.05
N SER A 72 10.76 18.01 27.19
CA SER A 72 10.26 17.17 28.29
C SER A 72 8.94 16.47 27.91
N LEU A 73 8.01 17.19 27.28
CA LEU A 73 6.70 16.70 26.84
C LEU A 73 6.84 15.53 25.85
N TYR A 74 7.72 15.68 24.86
CA TYR A 74 7.99 14.65 23.84
C TYR A 74 9.02 13.60 24.27
N ARG A 75 9.44 13.63 25.55
CA ARG A 75 10.45 12.72 26.14
C ARG A 75 11.78 12.70 25.39
N LEU A 76 12.12 13.80 24.70
CA LEU A 76 13.36 13.93 23.94
C LEU A 76 14.59 14.01 24.84
N SER A 77 14.41 14.45 26.09
CA SER A 77 15.45 14.50 27.13
C SER A 77 15.78 13.14 27.75
N LYS A 78 14.99 12.10 27.49
CA LYS A 78 15.21 10.75 28.05
C LYS A 78 16.29 9.98 27.26
N PRO A 79 16.98 9.00 27.89
CA PRO A 79 17.92 8.14 27.21
C PRO A 79 17.30 7.44 25.98
N VAL A 80 18.12 7.20 24.95
CA VAL A 80 17.68 6.57 23.69
C VAL A 80 16.91 5.27 23.93
N ALA A 81 17.39 4.42 24.83
CA ALA A 81 16.76 3.13 25.15
C ALA A 81 15.32 3.30 25.68
N GLU A 82 15.08 4.27 26.57
CA GLU A 82 13.75 4.54 27.13
C GLU A 82 12.79 5.05 26.05
N ARG A 83 13.28 5.91 25.14
CA ARG A 83 12.48 6.42 24.02
C ARG A 83 12.07 5.29 23.05
N ILE A 84 12.98 4.36 22.76
CA ILE A 84 12.69 3.19 21.91
C ILE A 84 11.67 2.28 22.59
N MET A 85 11.86 1.95 23.87
CA MET A 85 10.93 1.11 24.63
C MET A 85 9.53 1.70 24.65
N TRP A 86 9.42 2.99 24.96
CA TRP A 86 8.13 3.67 25.04
C TRP A 86 7.41 3.70 23.69
N ARG A 87 8.12 4.05 22.61
CA ARG A 87 7.53 4.05 21.25
C ARG A 87 7.12 2.66 20.79
N THR A 88 7.91 1.64 21.14
CA THR A 88 7.57 0.24 20.89
C THR A 88 6.25 -0.12 21.58
N TRP A 89 6.10 0.27 22.85
CA TRP A 89 4.90 0.02 23.63
C TRP A 89 3.67 0.77 23.09
N ASP A 90 3.81 2.06 22.78
CA ASP A 90 2.74 2.87 22.20
C ASP A 90 2.28 2.31 20.85
N THR A 91 3.21 1.84 20.00
CA THR A 91 2.88 1.21 18.72
C THR A 91 2.15 -0.12 18.92
N LEU A 92 2.59 -0.95 19.88
CA LEU A 92 1.94 -2.23 20.21
C LEU A 92 0.53 -2.05 20.78
N THR A 93 0.30 -0.99 21.54
CA THR A 93 -1.01 -0.64 22.12
C THR A 93 -1.89 0.18 21.16
N LEU A 94 -1.41 0.42 19.93
CA LEU A 94 -2.07 1.23 18.91
C LEU A 94 -2.34 2.69 19.33
N ASN A 95 -1.56 3.19 20.29
CA ASN A 95 -1.51 4.60 20.64
C ASN A 95 -0.56 5.34 19.68
N LEU A 96 -1.01 5.54 18.45
CA LEU A 96 -0.17 6.09 17.37
C LEU A 96 0.04 7.61 17.45
N GLY A 97 -0.71 8.29 18.33
CA GLY A 97 -0.60 9.73 18.53
C GLY A 97 -0.99 10.57 17.30
N ASN A 98 -0.26 11.66 17.09
CA ASN A 98 -0.50 12.62 16.02
C ASN A 98 0.59 12.54 14.94
N SER A 99 0.15 12.62 13.70
CA SER A 99 0.99 12.72 12.51
C SER A 99 1.71 14.07 12.48
N THR A 100 2.98 13.99 12.14
CA THR A 100 3.90 15.11 12.01
C THR A 100 3.83 15.73 10.62
N ILE A 101 3.63 14.92 9.58
CA ILE A 101 3.75 15.32 8.17
C ILE A 101 2.38 15.39 7.47
N ILE A 102 1.50 14.43 7.76
CA ILE A 102 0.26 14.19 7.00
C ILE A 102 -0.95 14.60 7.84
N ARG A 103 -1.98 15.18 7.21
CA ARG A 103 -3.27 15.48 7.84
C ARG A 103 -4.39 14.75 7.10
N SER A 104 -5.49 14.49 7.79
CA SER A 104 -6.74 14.04 7.16
C SER A 104 -7.28 15.15 6.25
N SER A 105 -8.16 14.80 5.31
CA SER A 105 -8.88 15.77 4.47
C SER A 105 -9.66 16.81 5.28
N LYS A 106 -10.02 16.51 6.55
CA LYS A 106 -10.66 17.44 7.49
C LYS A 106 -9.67 18.31 8.29
N GLY A 107 -8.37 18.17 8.03
CA GLY A 107 -7.30 18.90 8.73
C GLY A 107 -6.83 18.27 10.06
N SER A 108 -7.42 17.15 10.49
CA SER A 108 -6.98 16.45 11.71
C SER A 108 -5.55 15.91 11.57
N ARG A 109 -4.78 16.02 12.67
CA ARG A 109 -3.45 15.42 12.80
C ARG A 109 -3.47 14.05 13.47
N SER A 110 -4.61 13.59 13.98
CA SER A 110 -4.69 12.24 14.60
C SER A 110 -4.31 11.18 13.57
N VAL A 111 -3.40 10.28 13.92
CA VAL A 111 -2.98 9.19 13.01
C VAL A 111 -4.18 8.29 12.68
N TRP A 112 -5.05 8.04 13.66
CA TRP A 112 -6.26 7.25 13.45
C TRP A 112 -7.22 7.87 12.42
N ASP A 113 -7.36 9.19 12.41
CA ASP A 113 -8.19 9.88 11.42
C ASP A 113 -7.59 9.77 10.01
N VAL A 114 -6.27 9.94 9.89
CA VAL A 114 -5.55 9.78 8.61
C VAL A 114 -5.68 8.36 8.09
N VAL A 115 -5.43 7.37 8.94
CA VAL A 115 -5.44 5.94 8.58
C VAL A 115 -6.87 5.49 8.23
N SER A 116 -7.86 5.83 9.05
CA SER A 116 -9.26 5.45 8.81
C SER A 116 -9.82 6.06 7.51
N GLU A 117 -9.34 7.22 7.10
CA GLU A 117 -9.68 7.82 5.81
C GLU A 117 -9.01 7.12 4.62
N ALA A 118 -7.79 6.61 4.80
CA ALA A 118 -7.02 5.93 3.76
C ALA A 118 -7.44 4.46 3.55
N ILE A 119 -7.81 3.75 4.62
CA ILE A 119 -8.21 2.33 4.58
C ILE A 119 -9.27 2.04 3.51
N PRO A 120 -10.46 2.69 3.51
CA PRO A 120 -11.51 2.34 2.55
C PRO A 120 -11.10 2.65 1.11
N LYS A 121 -10.35 3.73 0.87
CA LYS A 121 -9.84 4.09 -0.46
C LYS A 121 -8.84 3.04 -0.97
N THR A 122 -7.98 2.56 -0.08
CA THR A 122 -6.99 1.52 -0.37
C THR A 122 -7.66 0.19 -0.67
N LEU A 123 -8.60 -0.23 0.19
CA LEU A 123 -9.37 -1.45 -0.02
C LEU A 123 -10.12 -1.40 -1.35
N LEU A 124 -10.83 -0.30 -1.64
CA LEU A 124 -11.54 -0.14 -2.91
C LEU A 124 -10.61 -0.30 -4.12
N LEU A 125 -9.50 0.44 -4.14
CA LEU A 125 -8.54 0.40 -5.24
C LEU A 125 -7.94 -1.00 -5.43
N PHE A 126 -7.38 -1.58 -4.38
CA PHE A 126 -6.67 -2.85 -4.47
C PHE A 126 -7.62 -4.03 -4.68
N SER A 127 -8.81 -4.04 -4.07
CA SER A 127 -9.79 -5.11 -4.29
C SER A 127 -10.32 -5.09 -5.72
N VAL A 128 -10.67 -3.93 -6.26
CA VAL A 128 -11.14 -3.82 -7.66
C VAL A 128 -10.04 -4.25 -8.62
N ALA A 129 -8.82 -3.73 -8.46
CA ALA A 129 -7.68 -4.12 -9.29
C ALA A 129 -7.38 -5.62 -9.17
N MET A 130 -7.44 -6.18 -7.95
CA MET A 130 -7.19 -7.59 -7.71
C MET A 130 -8.22 -8.47 -8.42
N LEU A 131 -9.51 -8.13 -8.37
CA LEU A 131 -10.57 -8.89 -9.03
C LEU A 131 -10.42 -8.88 -10.54
N VAL A 132 -10.18 -7.70 -11.13
CA VAL A 132 -9.96 -7.56 -12.58
C VAL A 132 -8.73 -8.35 -13.01
N ASP A 133 -7.66 -8.25 -12.25
CA ASP A 133 -6.41 -8.92 -12.57
C ASP A 133 -6.52 -10.45 -12.40
N ILE A 134 -7.20 -10.98 -11.36
CA ILE A 134 -7.52 -12.41 -11.27
C ILE A 134 -8.34 -12.85 -12.48
N PHE A 135 -9.40 -12.11 -12.82
CA PHE A 135 -10.27 -12.46 -13.93
C PHE A 135 -9.50 -12.52 -15.27
N LEU A 136 -8.73 -11.49 -15.60
CA LEU A 136 -7.93 -11.44 -16.82
C LEU A 136 -6.79 -12.47 -16.81
N GLY A 137 -6.13 -12.64 -15.67
CA GLY A 137 -5.06 -13.61 -15.47
C GLY A 137 -5.55 -15.05 -15.68
N LEU A 138 -6.72 -15.39 -15.14
CA LEU A 138 -7.34 -16.70 -15.33
C LEU A 138 -7.70 -16.93 -16.80
N LEU A 139 -8.39 -15.98 -17.44
CA LEU A 139 -8.79 -16.09 -18.84
C LEU A 139 -7.58 -16.26 -19.76
N LEU A 140 -6.56 -15.42 -19.59
CA LEU A 140 -5.36 -15.46 -20.44
C LEU A 140 -4.50 -16.69 -20.12
N GLY A 141 -4.30 -17.02 -18.85
CA GLY A 141 -3.51 -18.16 -18.42
C GLY A 141 -4.08 -19.49 -18.93
N LEU A 142 -5.40 -19.67 -18.81
CA LEU A 142 -6.07 -20.86 -19.33
C LEU A 142 -5.97 -20.95 -20.85
N LYS A 143 -6.17 -19.83 -21.56
CA LYS A 143 -6.00 -19.78 -23.02
C LYS A 143 -4.57 -20.09 -23.47
N LYS A 144 -3.56 -19.62 -22.71
CA LYS A 144 -2.15 -19.94 -22.98
C LYS A 144 -1.84 -21.42 -22.76
N ALA A 145 -2.44 -22.05 -21.76
CA ALA A 145 -2.21 -23.46 -21.44
C ALA A 145 -2.71 -24.40 -22.55
N GLN A 146 -3.77 -24.03 -23.28
CA GLN A 146 -4.31 -24.82 -24.40
C GLN A 146 -3.29 -25.09 -25.51
N LYS A 147 -2.37 -24.16 -25.75
CA LYS A 147 -1.31 -24.30 -26.75
C LYS A 147 0.02 -23.81 -26.18
N ALA A 148 0.52 -24.56 -25.20
CA ALA A 148 1.83 -24.32 -24.61
C ALA A 148 2.93 -24.21 -25.68
N GLY A 149 3.77 -23.18 -25.56
CA GLY A 149 4.82 -22.89 -26.55
C GLY A 149 4.32 -22.23 -27.86
N GLY A 150 3.00 -21.99 -27.98
CA GLY A 150 2.41 -21.23 -29.07
C GLY A 150 2.76 -19.74 -29.05
N VAL A 151 2.39 -19.00 -30.10
CA VAL A 151 2.69 -17.57 -30.24
C VAL A 151 2.10 -16.74 -29.11
N LEU A 152 0.87 -17.03 -28.67
CA LEU A 152 0.23 -16.35 -27.54
C LEU A 152 1.03 -16.55 -26.25
N ASP A 153 1.52 -17.76 -26.02
CA ASP A 153 2.28 -18.09 -24.82
C ASP A 153 3.65 -17.40 -24.81
N LYS A 154 4.35 -17.43 -25.95
CA LYS A 154 5.64 -16.76 -26.13
C LYS A 154 5.53 -15.23 -26.01
N SER A 155 4.61 -14.62 -26.75
CA SER A 155 4.41 -13.15 -26.75
C SER A 155 4.04 -12.61 -25.36
N THR A 156 3.12 -13.28 -24.68
CA THR A 156 2.73 -12.86 -23.33
C THR A 156 3.83 -13.09 -22.31
N SER A 157 4.69 -14.09 -22.48
CA SER A 157 5.86 -14.31 -21.61
C SER A 157 6.91 -13.21 -21.80
N VAL A 158 7.13 -12.73 -23.03
CA VAL A 158 7.93 -11.53 -23.29
C VAL A 158 7.31 -10.31 -22.60
N GLY A 159 5.99 -10.13 -22.71
CA GLY A 159 5.25 -9.07 -22.01
C GLY A 159 5.48 -9.12 -20.48
N THR A 160 5.40 -10.31 -19.88
CA THR A 160 5.72 -10.51 -18.46
C THR A 160 7.13 -10.04 -18.12
N MET A 161 8.13 -10.45 -18.91
CA MET A 161 9.54 -10.07 -18.67
C MET A 161 9.75 -8.56 -18.75
N VAL A 162 9.14 -7.90 -19.75
CA VAL A 162 9.24 -6.45 -19.93
C VAL A 162 8.65 -5.71 -18.74
N VAL A 163 7.41 -6.05 -18.36
CA VAL A 163 6.74 -5.37 -17.23
C VAL A 163 7.44 -5.65 -15.91
N PHE A 164 7.92 -6.87 -15.68
CA PHE A 164 8.61 -7.22 -14.43
C PHE A 164 10.02 -6.64 -14.35
N GLY A 165 10.63 -6.32 -15.49
CA GLY A 165 11.90 -5.60 -15.55
C GLY A 165 11.78 -4.11 -15.21
N MET A 166 10.56 -3.55 -15.24
CA MET A 166 10.31 -2.14 -14.96
C MET A 166 9.98 -1.91 -13.47
N PRO A 167 10.52 -0.87 -12.82
CA PRO A 167 10.07 -0.47 -11.50
C PRO A 167 8.58 -0.08 -11.53
N SER A 168 7.79 -0.61 -10.60
CA SER A 168 6.33 -0.38 -10.57
C SER A 168 5.95 1.10 -10.43
N TRP A 169 6.70 1.85 -9.60
CA TRP A 169 6.53 3.29 -9.44
C TRP A 169 6.79 4.04 -10.76
N TRP A 170 7.79 3.60 -11.55
CA TRP A 170 8.17 4.22 -12.81
C TRP A 170 7.09 3.99 -13.87
N LEU A 171 6.58 2.76 -13.96
CA LEU A 171 5.45 2.46 -14.84
C LEU A 171 4.22 3.28 -14.45
N GLY A 172 3.92 3.42 -13.15
CA GLY A 172 2.84 4.30 -12.68
C GLY A 172 3.01 5.75 -13.12
N MET A 173 4.23 6.29 -13.05
CA MET A 173 4.51 7.64 -13.54
C MET A 173 4.31 7.77 -15.06
N ILE A 174 4.71 6.77 -15.84
CA ILE A 174 4.47 6.75 -17.30
C ILE A 174 2.98 6.72 -17.61
N MET A 175 2.22 5.87 -16.91
CA MET A 175 0.78 5.76 -17.10
C MET A 175 0.09 7.10 -16.85
N ILE A 176 0.47 7.82 -15.78
CA ILE A 176 -0.02 9.16 -15.50
C ILE A 176 0.42 10.16 -16.59
N MET A 177 1.71 10.19 -16.93
CA MET A 177 2.24 11.14 -17.92
C MET A 177 1.58 10.96 -19.29
N PHE A 178 1.42 9.73 -19.74
CA PHE A 178 0.81 9.42 -21.02
C PHE A 178 -0.70 9.66 -21.00
N PHE A 179 -1.45 9.07 -20.05
CA PHE A 179 -2.91 9.13 -20.10
C PHE A 179 -3.52 10.39 -19.51
N ALA A 180 -2.93 10.97 -18.47
CA ALA A 180 -3.47 12.17 -17.83
C ALA A 180 -2.98 13.46 -18.50
N TYR A 181 -1.71 13.52 -18.92
CA TYR A 181 -1.13 14.74 -19.50
C TYR A 181 -0.99 14.70 -21.03
N GLY A 182 -0.60 13.56 -21.60
CA GLY A 182 -0.46 13.38 -23.04
C GLY A 182 -1.81 13.31 -23.76
N VAL A 183 -2.55 12.22 -23.52
CA VAL A 183 -3.84 11.96 -24.17
C VAL A 183 -5.01 12.65 -23.44
N LYS A 184 -4.85 12.94 -22.15
CA LYS A 184 -5.84 13.63 -21.29
C LYS A 184 -7.18 12.91 -21.18
N ILE A 185 -7.14 11.58 -21.09
CA ILE A 185 -8.32 10.71 -20.94
C ILE A 185 -8.66 10.45 -19.48
N PHE A 186 -7.70 10.57 -18.57
CA PHE A 186 -7.91 10.26 -17.15
C PHE A 186 -7.42 11.42 -16.27
N PRO A 187 -7.97 11.58 -15.06
CA PRO A 187 -7.46 12.54 -14.10
C PRO A 187 -6.07 12.11 -13.59
N SER A 188 -5.24 13.08 -13.22
CA SER A 188 -3.90 12.82 -12.69
C SER A 188 -3.89 12.38 -11.23
N GLY A 189 -4.99 12.60 -10.49
CA GLY A 189 -5.15 12.19 -9.09
C GLY A 189 -6.46 12.68 -8.49
N GLY A 190 -6.65 12.39 -7.20
CA GLY A 190 -7.89 12.68 -6.48
C GLY A 190 -8.90 11.53 -6.54
N LEU A 191 -9.88 11.55 -5.62
CA LEU A 191 -10.97 10.56 -5.58
C LEU A 191 -12.16 11.00 -6.46
N HIS A 192 -12.34 12.30 -6.60
CA HIS A 192 -13.43 12.94 -7.32
C HIS A 192 -12.95 14.23 -7.98
N SER A 193 -13.72 14.70 -8.95
CA SER A 193 -13.61 16.05 -9.51
C SER A 193 -13.83 17.11 -8.42
N THR A 194 -13.26 18.30 -8.60
CA THR A 194 -13.43 19.44 -7.67
C THR A 194 -14.18 20.59 -8.37
N PRO A 195 -15.40 20.95 -7.94
CA PRO A 195 -16.20 20.35 -6.85
C PRO A 195 -16.75 18.96 -7.20
N PRO A 196 -17.04 18.11 -6.19
CA PRO A 196 -17.55 16.76 -6.43
C PRO A 196 -18.97 16.83 -7.03
N PRO A 197 -19.27 16.03 -8.06
CA PRO A 197 -20.59 16.01 -8.67
C PRO A 197 -21.62 15.36 -7.74
N GLU A 198 -22.88 15.74 -7.87
CA GLU A 198 -23.97 15.22 -7.04
C GLU A 198 -24.75 14.07 -7.71
N GLY A 199 -25.47 13.29 -6.90
CA GLY A 199 -26.33 12.21 -7.38
C GLY A 199 -25.58 11.04 -8.03
N ILE A 200 -26.13 10.51 -9.12
CA ILE A 200 -25.56 9.34 -9.83
C ILE A 200 -24.19 9.67 -10.44
N SER A 201 -23.97 10.93 -10.82
CA SER A 201 -22.70 11.39 -11.40
C SER A 201 -21.54 11.25 -10.42
N TYR A 202 -21.78 11.29 -9.11
CA TYR A 202 -20.78 11.02 -8.07
C TYR A 202 -20.14 9.63 -8.23
N PHE A 203 -20.95 8.62 -8.52
CA PHE A 203 -20.49 7.25 -8.67
C PHE A 203 -19.68 7.04 -9.96
N PHE A 204 -20.12 7.62 -11.08
CA PHE A 204 -19.38 7.53 -12.34
C PHE A 204 -18.06 8.32 -12.30
N ASP A 205 -18.06 9.47 -11.63
CA ASP A 205 -16.85 10.25 -11.39
C ASP A 205 -15.82 9.46 -10.56
N LEU A 206 -16.27 8.74 -9.52
CA LEU A 206 -15.42 7.81 -8.75
C LEU A 206 -14.82 6.73 -9.66
N LEU A 207 -15.64 6.06 -10.49
CA LEU A 207 -15.15 5.02 -11.40
C LEU A 207 -14.13 5.57 -12.40
N TYR A 208 -14.35 6.78 -12.90
CA TYR A 208 -13.43 7.45 -13.81
C TYR A 208 -12.09 7.78 -13.15
N HIS A 209 -12.10 8.25 -11.90
CA HIS A 209 -10.87 8.50 -11.11
C HIS A 209 -10.15 7.21 -10.70
N LEU A 210 -10.88 6.11 -10.50
CA LEU A 210 -10.31 4.79 -10.21
C LEU A 210 -9.73 4.09 -11.44
N ALA A 211 -10.22 4.41 -12.65
CA ALA A 211 -9.88 3.67 -13.86
C ALA A 211 -8.38 3.61 -14.14
N LEU A 212 -7.68 4.75 -14.09
CA LEU A 212 -6.24 4.79 -14.39
C LEU A 212 -5.38 4.06 -13.33
N PRO A 213 -5.56 4.29 -12.01
CA PRO A 213 -4.88 3.50 -10.98
C PRO A 213 -5.15 2.00 -11.08
N VAL A 214 -6.42 1.60 -11.31
CA VAL A 214 -6.79 0.19 -11.49
C VAL A 214 -6.11 -0.40 -12.71
N LEU A 215 -6.17 0.27 -13.85
CA LEU A 215 -5.55 -0.18 -15.10
C LEU A 215 -4.03 -0.31 -14.95
N THR A 216 -3.40 0.62 -14.25
CA THR A 216 -1.96 0.57 -13.94
C THR A 216 -1.62 -0.67 -13.11
N LEU A 217 -2.36 -0.93 -12.02
CA LEU A 217 -2.16 -2.10 -11.17
C LEU A 217 -2.41 -3.41 -11.94
N VAL A 218 -3.44 -3.44 -12.79
CA VAL A 218 -3.74 -4.58 -13.65
C VAL A 218 -2.57 -4.82 -14.59
N VAL A 219 -2.11 -3.81 -15.34
CA VAL A 219 -0.96 -3.94 -16.26
C VAL A 219 0.28 -4.47 -15.56
N ILE A 220 0.53 -4.07 -14.31
CA ILE A 220 1.65 -4.58 -13.51
C ILE A 220 1.46 -6.07 -13.17
N GLY A 221 0.27 -6.48 -12.71
CA GLY A 221 0.07 -7.79 -12.12
C GLY A 221 -0.40 -8.91 -13.07
N PHE A 222 -1.18 -8.59 -14.11
CA PHE A 222 -1.91 -9.61 -14.89
C PHE A 222 -1.00 -10.54 -15.68
N TRP A 223 0.15 -10.05 -16.12
CA TRP A 223 1.14 -10.88 -16.79
C TRP A 223 1.67 -12.00 -15.90
N GLY A 224 1.93 -11.68 -14.62
CA GLY A 224 2.37 -12.63 -13.62
C GLY A 224 1.27 -13.64 -13.28
N ARG A 225 0.03 -13.16 -13.10
CA ARG A 225 -1.12 -14.04 -12.80
C ARG A 225 -1.46 -14.98 -13.96
N ALA A 226 -1.39 -14.51 -15.20
CA ALA A 226 -1.56 -15.35 -16.38
C ALA A 226 -0.44 -16.40 -16.51
N PHE A 227 0.81 -16.01 -16.24
CA PHE A 227 1.94 -16.94 -16.24
C PHE A 227 1.80 -18.02 -15.16
N LEU A 228 1.47 -17.62 -13.93
CA LEU A 228 1.24 -18.54 -12.82
C LEU A 228 0.09 -19.50 -13.12
N THR A 229 -1.06 -18.98 -13.56
CA THR A 229 -2.23 -19.79 -13.90
C THR A 229 -1.89 -20.81 -14.99
N ARG A 230 -1.20 -20.39 -16.06
CA ARG A 230 -0.77 -21.29 -17.13
C ARG A 230 0.10 -22.43 -16.59
N ASN A 231 1.05 -22.16 -15.70
CA ASN A 231 1.92 -23.19 -15.14
C ASN A 231 1.17 -24.15 -14.21
N ILE A 232 0.22 -23.63 -13.42
CA ILE A 232 -0.66 -24.47 -12.60
C ILE A 232 -1.49 -25.40 -13.50
N VAL A 233 -2.15 -24.85 -14.52
CA VAL A 233 -2.98 -25.65 -15.46
C VAL A 233 -2.14 -26.72 -16.16
N LEU A 234 -0.93 -26.39 -16.62
CA LEU A 234 -0.06 -27.40 -17.26
C LEU A 234 0.39 -28.50 -16.30
N GLY A 235 0.62 -28.19 -15.03
CA GLY A 235 0.88 -29.20 -14.01
C GLY A 235 -0.34 -30.11 -13.81
N VAL A 236 -1.52 -29.51 -13.65
CA VAL A 236 -2.77 -30.25 -13.46
C VAL A 236 -3.10 -31.15 -14.65
N LEU A 237 -2.82 -30.72 -15.89
CA LEU A 237 -3.05 -31.52 -17.10
C LEU A 237 -2.21 -32.82 -17.16
N GLN A 238 -1.25 -32.99 -16.24
CA GLN A 238 -0.44 -34.20 -16.08
C GLN A 238 -0.98 -35.14 -14.99
N ASP A 239 -2.04 -34.78 -14.27
CA ASP A 239 -2.60 -35.59 -13.19
C ASP A 239 -3.39 -36.81 -13.72
N ASP A 240 -3.40 -37.90 -12.95
CA ASP A 240 -4.02 -39.18 -13.32
C ASP A 240 -5.51 -39.07 -13.65
N TYR A 241 -6.26 -38.20 -12.96
CA TYR A 241 -7.69 -38.02 -13.24
C TYR A 241 -7.95 -37.33 -14.57
N ILE A 242 -7.03 -36.50 -15.06
CA ILE A 242 -7.08 -35.92 -16.41
C ILE A 242 -6.80 -37.01 -17.45
N MET A 243 -5.83 -37.89 -17.19
CA MET A 243 -5.56 -39.04 -18.07
C MET A 243 -6.78 -39.97 -18.16
N ALA A 244 -7.44 -40.26 -17.04
CA ALA A 244 -8.68 -41.04 -17.00
C ALA A 244 -9.82 -40.35 -17.75
N ALA A 245 -9.98 -39.02 -17.62
CA ALA A 245 -10.96 -38.25 -18.37
C ALA A 245 -10.73 -38.32 -19.89
N ARG A 246 -9.46 -38.21 -20.34
CA ARG A 246 -9.08 -38.36 -21.75
C ARG A 246 -9.31 -39.78 -22.27
N ALA A 247 -9.00 -40.81 -21.46
CA ALA A 247 -9.25 -42.22 -21.82
C ALA A 247 -10.75 -42.53 -22.01
N ARG A 248 -11.62 -41.79 -21.32
CA ARG A 248 -13.09 -41.85 -21.51
C ARG A 248 -13.59 -41.10 -22.76
N GLY A 249 -12.70 -40.49 -23.54
CA GLY A 249 -13.05 -39.73 -24.75
C GLY A 249 -13.63 -38.33 -24.48
N ILE A 250 -13.42 -37.77 -23.29
CA ILE A 250 -13.88 -36.41 -23.00
C ILE A 250 -13.09 -35.41 -23.86
N PRO A 251 -13.77 -34.50 -24.60
CA PRO A 251 -13.08 -33.52 -25.45
C PRO A 251 -12.13 -32.62 -24.66
N GLU A 252 -10.98 -32.29 -25.23
CA GLU A 252 -9.93 -31.49 -24.58
C GLU A 252 -10.44 -30.13 -24.05
N ARG A 253 -11.38 -29.49 -24.76
CA ARG A 253 -12.03 -28.26 -24.28
C ARG A 253 -12.83 -28.49 -22.99
N LYS A 254 -13.53 -29.61 -22.84
CA LYS A 254 -14.26 -29.95 -21.60
C LYS A 254 -13.31 -30.33 -20.47
N VAL A 255 -12.17 -30.96 -20.79
CA VAL A 255 -11.09 -31.21 -19.84
C VAL A 255 -10.56 -29.89 -19.28
N LEU A 256 -10.20 -28.95 -20.16
CA LEU A 256 -9.64 -27.64 -19.78
C LEU A 256 -10.57 -26.66 -19.07
N TYR A 257 -11.89 -26.70 -19.32
CA TYR A 257 -12.82 -25.76 -18.66
C TYR A 257 -13.65 -26.42 -17.56
N GLY A 258 -13.65 -27.74 -17.47
CA GLY A 258 -14.49 -28.50 -16.53
C GLY A 258 -13.70 -29.28 -15.47
N HIS A 259 -12.41 -29.56 -15.69
CA HIS A 259 -11.60 -30.40 -14.81
C HIS A 259 -10.27 -29.77 -14.35
N THR A 260 -9.90 -28.59 -14.87
CA THR A 260 -8.75 -27.75 -14.47
C THR A 260 -9.22 -26.41 -13.99
#